data_AF-A0A3A9VSQ1-F1
#
_entry.id   AF-A0A3A9VSQ1-F1
#
_cell.length_a   1.000
_cell.length_b   1.000
_cell.length_c   1.000
_cell.angle_alpha   90.00
_cell.angle_beta   90.00
_cell.angle_gamma   90.00
#
_symmetry.space_group_name_H-M   'P 1'
#
loop_
_entity.id
_entity.type
_entity.pdbx_description
1 polymer ?
#
loop_
_entity_poly.entity_id
_entity_poly.type
_entity_poly.pdbx_seq_one_letter_code
_entity_poly.pdbx_strand_id
1 'polypeptide(L)'
;VHTAGALDDAVFTALTPGHLDAVLAPKADAAEHLYELTRDRDLAAFVLFSSAAGTLGNPGQANYAAANAYLDALAHQHRADGHPTTTLAWGYWTQASDLTGGLGDSDRGRLARSGIVGLSAGEGLALFDAALASGEPVVLPVKLDIAALGRGGSEEVPALLRGLVRRPARRAVHTASADRESLAQRLAGLADADRDRLLLDLVRTHAAAVLGRGASDVIGPEQAFKQLGFDSLTAVELRNRLNQATGLRLPATLVFDHPNPTALARHLRDELLPDVPPPVDPNAREADIRRVLASVPLSRLREVGVLDALTRLADAAVEAPPVAKADETDLIAAMDADSLVARALGSAAS
;
A
#
# COMPACT_ATOMS: atom_id res chain seq x y z
N VAL A 1 -29.73 22.64 15.30
CA VAL A 1 -29.02 21.78 14.33
C VAL A 1 -27.65 22.39 14.09
N HIS A 2 -26.58 21.64 14.35
CA HIS A 2 -25.19 22.07 14.14
C HIS A 2 -24.69 21.53 12.81
N THR A 3 -24.44 22.43 11.86
CA THR A 3 -23.98 22.10 10.50
C THR A 3 -22.63 22.75 10.16
N ALA A 4 -22.00 23.45 11.11
CA ALA A 4 -20.74 24.11 10.85
C ALA A 4 -19.61 23.08 10.70
N GLY A 5 -18.65 23.40 9.84
CA GLY A 5 -17.47 22.59 9.63
C GLY A 5 -16.54 23.23 8.61
N ALA A 6 -15.28 22.82 8.67
CA ALA A 6 -14.23 23.20 7.73
C ALA A 6 -13.40 21.95 7.39
N LEU A 7 -12.66 22.04 6.28
CA LEU A 7 -11.66 21.05 5.88
C LEU A 7 -10.29 21.73 5.81
N ASP A 8 -9.27 20.98 6.19
CA ASP A 8 -7.86 21.38 6.07
C ASP A 8 -7.02 20.11 5.92
N ASP A 9 -7.09 19.53 4.72
CA ASP A 9 -6.63 18.16 4.46
C ASP A 9 -5.10 18.08 4.45
N ALA A 10 -4.56 17.14 5.22
CA ALA A 10 -3.15 16.81 5.22
C ALA A 10 -2.94 15.32 5.55
N VAL A 11 -1.88 14.74 4.99
CA VAL A 11 -1.42 13.42 5.43
C VAL A 11 -1.09 13.46 6.92
N PHE A 12 -1.36 12.38 7.65
CA PHE A 12 -1.23 12.34 9.11
C PHE A 12 0.13 12.83 9.62
N THR A 13 1.22 12.48 8.92
CA THR A 13 2.59 12.87 9.27
C THR A 13 2.91 14.35 9.01
N ALA A 14 2.05 15.07 8.31
CA ALA A 14 2.17 16.50 8.00
C ALA A 14 1.11 17.35 8.71
N LEU A 15 0.29 16.75 9.58
CA LEU A 15 -0.64 17.52 10.40
C LEU A 15 0.11 18.46 11.34
N THR A 16 -0.39 19.69 11.44
CA THR A 16 0.09 20.71 12.36
C THR A 16 -1.03 21.05 13.33
N PRO A 17 -0.75 21.70 14.48
CA PRO A 17 -1.80 22.23 15.34
C PRO A 17 -2.79 23.13 14.58
N GLY A 18 -2.30 23.97 13.66
CA GLY A 18 -3.15 24.81 12.82
C GLY A 18 -4.16 24.02 11.96
N HIS A 19 -3.72 22.90 11.35
CA HIS A 19 -4.61 22.02 10.59
C HIS A 19 -5.68 21.35 11.48
N LEU A 20 -5.36 21.09 12.75
CA LEU A 20 -6.31 20.53 13.71
C LEU A 20 -7.31 21.59 14.17
N ASP A 21 -6.82 22.75 14.63
CA ASP A 21 -7.62 23.84 15.17
C ASP A 21 -8.63 24.36 14.13
N ALA A 22 -8.20 24.50 12.87
CA ALA A 22 -9.06 24.96 11.78
C ALA A 22 -10.30 24.06 11.56
N VAL A 23 -10.18 22.76 11.87
CA VAL A 23 -11.25 21.76 11.66
C VAL A 23 -12.01 21.46 12.95
N LEU A 24 -11.33 21.37 14.09
CA LEU A 24 -11.94 21.07 15.39
C LEU A 24 -12.77 22.25 15.89
N ALA A 25 -12.28 23.48 15.82
CA ALA A 25 -12.98 24.65 16.36
C ALA A 25 -14.42 24.82 15.83
N PRO A 26 -14.68 24.80 14.51
CA PRO A 26 -16.05 24.93 14.00
C PRO A 26 -16.90 23.67 14.19
N LYS A 27 -16.31 22.52 14.55
CA LYS A 27 -17.02 21.26 14.77
C LYS A 27 -17.16 20.90 16.25
N ALA A 28 -16.08 20.42 16.86
CA ALA A 28 -16.06 19.89 18.22
C ALA A 28 -16.36 21.00 19.23
N ASP A 29 -15.52 22.04 19.28
CA ASP A 29 -15.66 23.12 20.26
C ASP A 29 -17.00 23.84 20.08
N ALA A 30 -17.40 24.14 18.84
CA ALA A 30 -18.68 24.77 18.58
C ALA A 30 -19.88 23.91 19.03
N ALA A 31 -19.80 22.58 18.87
CA ALA A 31 -20.86 21.67 19.33
C ALA A 31 -20.95 21.63 20.86
N GLU A 32 -19.81 21.59 21.54
CA GLU A 32 -19.73 21.61 23.01
C GLU A 32 -20.31 22.91 23.57
N HIS A 33 -19.86 24.07 23.08
CA HIS A 33 -20.42 25.36 23.48
C HIS A 33 -21.93 25.47 23.19
N LEU A 34 -22.38 25.00 22.01
CA LEU A 34 -23.79 25.04 21.67
C LEU A 34 -24.62 24.16 22.61
N TYR A 35 -24.09 23.01 23.01
CA TYR A 35 -24.74 22.15 24.00
C TYR A 35 -24.79 22.82 25.37
N GLU A 36 -23.69 23.36 25.88
CA GLU A 36 -23.67 24.06 27.18
C GLU A 36 -24.70 25.19 27.26
N LEU A 37 -24.81 25.98 26.18
CA LEU A 37 -25.74 27.10 26.09
C LEU A 37 -27.21 26.68 25.96
N THR A 38 -27.48 25.43 25.58
CA THR A 38 -28.83 24.97 25.25
C THR A 38 -29.32 23.76 26.04
N ARG A 39 -28.47 23.09 26.83
CA ARG A 39 -28.82 21.87 27.57
C ARG A 39 -29.99 22.03 28.55
N ASP A 40 -30.16 23.22 29.13
CA ASP A 40 -31.25 23.54 30.04
C ASP A 40 -32.51 24.06 29.31
N ARG A 41 -32.54 24.01 27.97
CA ARG A 41 -33.69 24.37 27.14
C ARG A 41 -34.48 23.12 26.77
N ASP A 42 -35.80 23.28 26.67
CA ASP A 42 -36.70 22.22 26.20
C ASP A 42 -36.60 22.05 24.67
N LEU A 43 -35.50 21.43 24.22
CA LEU A 43 -35.26 21.16 22.80
C LEU A 43 -35.97 19.87 22.37
N ALA A 44 -36.69 19.94 21.24
CA ALA A 44 -37.21 18.74 20.60
C ALA A 44 -36.09 17.81 20.09
N ALA A 45 -34.97 18.38 19.64
CA ALA A 45 -33.78 17.64 19.20
C ALA A 45 -32.54 18.52 19.17
N PHE A 46 -31.39 17.94 19.49
CA PHE A 46 -30.07 18.53 19.27
C PHE A 46 -29.32 17.73 18.21
N VAL A 47 -29.34 18.21 16.97
CA VAL A 47 -28.86 17.43 15.82
C VAL A 47 -27.48 17.90 15.38
N LEU A 48 -26.52 16.96 15.30
CA LEU A 48 -25.13 17.19 14.89
C LEU A 48 -24.87 16.61 13.49
N PHE A 49 -24.30 17.41 12.59
CA PHE A 49 -23.88 16.92 11.27
C PHE A 49 -22.43 16.45 11.34
N SER A 50 -22.27 15.13 11.31
CA SER A 50 -20.99 14.43 11.25
C SER A 50 -20.73 13.91 9.84
N SER A 51 -19.72 13.08 9.66
CA SER A 51 -19.37 12.46 8.38
C SER A 51 -19.01 11.00 8.59
N ALA A 52 -19.37 10.16 7.62
CA ALA A 52 -18.92 8.78 7.52
C ALA A 52 -17.39 8.66 7.53
N ALA A 53 -16.64 9.72 7.22
CA ALA A 53 -15.19 9.77 7.37
C ALA A 53 -14.71 9.53 8.82
N GLY A 54 -15.51 9.86 9.83
CA GLY A 54 -15.21 9.54 11.24
C GLY A 54 -15.22 8.04 11.53
N THR A 55 -16.03 7.26 10.80
CA THR A 55 -16.18 5.81 10.99
C THR A 55 -15.34 5.00 9.99
N LEU A 56 -15.36 5.39 8.72
CA LEU A 56 -14.73 4.66 7.61
C LEU A 56 -13.30 5.15 7.33
N GLY A 57 -12.96 6.34 7.83
CA GLY A 57 -11.75 7.06 7.43
C GLY A 57 -11.88 7.70 6.04
N ASN A 58 -11.04 8.70 5.78
CA ASN A 58 -10.76 9.19 4.43
C ASN A 58 -9.29 9.61 4.36
N PRO A 59 -8.51 9.18 3.35
CA PRO A 59 -7.11 9.56 3.23
C PRO A 59 -6.93 11.09 3.21
N GLY A 60 -5.94 11.59 3.97
CA GLY A 60 -5.67 13.02 4.09
C GLY A 60 -6.59 13.77 5.07
N GLN A 61 -7.54 13.10 5.71
CA GLN A 61 -8.57 13.76 6.54
C GLN A 61 -8.57 13.27 7.99
N ALA A 62 -7.40 13.02 8.58
CA ALA A 62 -7.33 12.49 9.94
C ALA A 62 -7.87 13.48 11.00
N ASN A 63 -7.62 14.77 10.84
CA ASN A 63 -8.21 15.84 11.65
C ASN A 63 -9.75 15.90 11.53
N TYR A 64 -10.27 15.84 10.30
CA TYR A 64 -11.71 15.84 10.05
C TYR A 64 -12.39 14.57 10.57
N ALA A 65 -11.76 13.40 10.38
CA ALA A 65 -12.25 12.14 10.95
C ALA A 65 -12.31 12.21 12.48
N ALA A 66 -11.28 12.75 13.13
CA ALA A 66 -11.26 12.94 14.59
C ALA A 66 -12.36 13.90 15.07
N ALA A 67 -12.55 15.04 14.40
CA ALA A 67 -13.61 16.00 14.74
C ALA A 67 -15.01 15.38 14.62
N ASN A 68 -15.27 14.57 13.59
CA ASN A 68 -16.54 13.88 13.40
C ASN A 68 -16.75 12.75 14.42
N ALA A 69 -15.70 11.96 14.72
CA ALA A 69 -15.75 10.95 15.76
C ALA A 69 -16.01 11.56 17.16
N TYR A 70 -15.50 12.75 17.44
CA TYR A 70 -15.83 13.51 18.65
C TYR A 70 -17.33 13.84 18.71
N LEU A 71 -17.93 14.36 17.63
CA LEU A 71 -19.37 14.62 17.57
C LEU A 71 -20.21 13.36 17.80
N ASP A 72 -19.75 12.23 17.26
CA ASP A 72 -20.42 10.95 17.41
C ASP A 72 -20.39 10.47 18.87
N ALA A 73 -19.24 10.60 19.53
CA ALA A 73 -19.10 10.32 20.96
C ALA A 73 -19.92 11.27 21.84
N LEU A 74 -19.98 12.56 21.48
CA LEU A 74 -20.75 13.57 22.19
C LEU A 74 -22.26 13.24 22.18
N ALA A 75 -22.79 12.74 21.07
CA ALA A 75 -24.18 12.30 21.00
C ALA A 75 -24.49 11.13 21.94
N HIS A 76 -23.58 10.16 22.05
CA HIS A 76 -23.70 9.08 23.02
C HIS A 76 -23.73 9.59 24.46
N GLN A 77 -22.82 10.52 24.80
CA GLN A 77 -22.77 11.14 26.12
C GLN A 77 -24.07 11.88 26.45
N HIS A 78 -24.53 12.76 25.57
CA HIS A 78 -25.76 13.52 25.79
C HIS A 78 -26.98 12.63 25.95
N ARG A 79 -27.07 11.52 25.20
CA ARG A 79 -28.16 10.55 25.34
C ARG A 79 -28.09 9.81 26.67
N ALA A 80 -26.90 9.51 27.18
CA ALA A 80 -26.74 8.95 28.53
C ALA A 80 -27.19 9.95 29.61
N ASP A 81 -27.04 11.24 29.37
CA ASP A 81 -27.51 12.34 30.24
C ASP A 81 -29.02 12.66 30.04
N GLY A 82 -29.71 11.96 29.14
CA GLY A 82 -31.14 12.14 28.89
C GLY A 82 -31.51 13.26 27.91
N HIS A 83 -30.53 13.88 27.25
CA HIS A 83 -30.77 14.93 26.26
C HIS A 83 -30.98 14.35 24.84
N PRO A 84 -31.91 14.90 24.02
CA PRO A 84 -32.30 14.34 22.74
C PRO A 84 -31.29 14.66 21.62
N THR A 85 -30.05 14.20 21.78
CA THR A 85 -28.97 14.46 20.81
C THR A 85 -28.86 13.34 19.78
N THR A 86 -28.74 13.69 18.50
CA THR A 86 -28.53 12.74 17.42
C THR A 86 -27.47 13.26 16.47
N THR A 87 -26.48 12.44 16.14
CA THR A 87 -25.51 12.74 15.08
C THR A 87 -25.79 11.92 13.84
N LEU A 88 -25.64 12.57 12.68
CA LEU A 88 -25.78 11.96 11.38
C LEU A 88 -24.41 11.98 10.71
N ALA A 89 -23.75 10.82 10.69
CA ALA A 89 -22.47 10.60 10.03
C ALA A 89 -22.70 10.42 8.52
N TRP A 90 -22.91 11.55 7.83
CA TRP A 90 -23.32 11.58 6.44
C TRP A 90 -22.31 10.96 5.49
N GLY A 91 -22.82 10.21 4.50
CA GLY A 91 -22.11 9.97 3.25
C GLY A 91 -21.99 11.25 2.42
N TYR A 92 -21.36 11.16 1.25
CA TYR A 92 -21.23 12.29 0.35
C TYR A 92 -22.57 12.67 -0.31
N TRP A 93 -22.75 13.97 -0.60
CA TRP A 93 -23.94 14.53 -1.26
C TRP A 93 -23.60 14.93 -2.69
N THR A 94 -24.46 14.56 -3.65
CA THR A 94 -24.28 14.82 -5.08
C THR A 94 -24.21 16.31 -5.40
N GLN A 95 -24.97 17.13 -4.66
CA GLN A 95 -24.84 18.58 -4.75
C GLN A 95 -23.52 19.02 -4.08
N ALA A 96 -22.74 19.84 -4.78
CA ALA A 96 -21.61 20.52 -4.19
C ALA A 96 -22.10 21.46 -3.07
N SER A 97 -21.66 21.22 -1.84
CA SER A 97 -21.68 22.20 -0.75
C SER A 97 -20.34 22.94 -0.72
N ASP A 98 -20.19 24.00 0.08
CA ASP A 98 -18.88 24.66 0.26
C ASP A 98 -17.80 23.66 0.76
N LEU A 99 -18.21 22.67 1.55
CA LEU A 99 -17.35 21.60 2.07
C LEU A 99 -17.03 20.51 1.04
N THR A 100 -17.90 20.28 0.07
CA THR A 100 -17.70 19.23 -0.95
C THR A 100 -17.41 19.76 -2.36
N GLY A 101 -17.44 21.08 -2.53
CA GLY A 101 -17.14 21.79 -3.77
C GLY A 101 -15.67 21.70 -4.18
N GLY A 102 -14.78 21.39 -3.23
CA GLY A 102 -13.36 21.11 -3.47
C GLY A 102 -13.06 19.70 -3.99
N LEU A 103 -14.05 18.78 -4.05
CA LEU A 103 -13.83 17.44 -4.58
C LEU A 103 -13.58 17.50 -6.08
N GLY A 104 -12.33 17.23 -6.47
CA GLY A 104 -11.94 17.12 -7.86
C GLY A 104 -12.52 15.87 -8.53
N ASP A 105 -12.34 15.75 -9.84
CA ASP A 105 -12.76 14.56 -10.59
C ASP A 105 -12.04 13.28 -10.11
N SER A 106 -10.83 13.42 -9.58
CA SER A 106 -10.06 12.36 -8.88
C SER A 106 -10.77 11.83 -7.64
N ASP A 107 -11.31 12.73 -6.80
CA ASP A 107 -12.02 12.36 -5.58
C ASP A 107 -13.34 11.67 -5.90
N ARG A 108 -14.09 12.19 -6.89
CA ARG A 108 -15.33 11.55 -7.38
C ARG A 108 -15.06 10.16 -7.95
N GLY A 109 -13.98 10.00 -8.72
CA GLY A 109 -13.55 8.70 -9.24
C GLY A 109 -13.12 7.71 -8.15
N ARG A 110 -12.50 8.20 -7.06
CA ARG A 110 -12.16 7.38 -5.88
C ARG A 110 -13.42 6.90 -5.14
N LEU A 111 -14.38 7.78 -4.90
CA LEU A 111 -15.64 7.46 -4.22
C LEU A 111 -16.49 6.47 -5.03
N ALA A 112 -16.58 6.65 -6.35
CA ALA A 112 -17.31 5.71 -7.22
C ALA A 112 -16.76 4.27 -7.13
N ARG A 113 -15.44 4.12 -6.93
CA ARG A 113 -14.79 2.81 -6.75
C ARG A 113 -14.92 2.24 -5.35
N SER A 114 -15.08 3.08 -4.32
CA SER A 114 -15.32 2.62 -2.95
C SER A 114 -16.77 2.17 -2.73
N GLY A 115 -17.63 2.27 -3.76
CA GLY A 115 -19.04 1.86 -3.70
C GLY A 115 -19.92 2.76 -2.82
N ILE A 116 -19.38 3.91 -2.39
CA ILE A 116 -20.15 4.98 -1.73
C ILE A 116 -20.65 5.92 -2.81
N VAL A 117 -21.97 6.08 -2.89
CA VAL A 117 -22.63 6.87 -3.93
C VAL A 117 -23.17 8.18 -3.33
N GLY A 118 -23.16 9.24 -4.13
CA GLY A 118 -23.72 10.52 -3.73
C GLY A 118 -25.21 10.44 -3.40
N LEU A 119 -25.60 11.08 -2.29
CA LEU A 119 -26.98 11.33 -1.90
C LEU A 119 -27.51 12.56 -2.63
N SER A 120 -28.71 12.50 -3.19
CA SER A 120 -29.43 13.73 -3.57
C SER A 120 -29.99 14.43 -2.32
N ALA A 121 -30.24 15.73 -2.41
CA ALA A 121 -30.90 16.47 -1.32
C ALA A 121 -32.24 15.86 -0.86
N GLY A 122 -33.03 15.31 -1.78
CA GLY A 122 -34.28 14.63 -1.44
C GLY A 122 -34.06 13.35 -0.63
N GLU A 123 -33.06 12.54 -1.02
CA GLU A 123 -32.65 11.36 -0.24
C GLU A 123 -32.06 11.76 1.12
N GLY A 124 -31.25 12.83 1.16
CA GLY A 124 -30.69 13.37 2.40
C GLY A 124 -31.75 13.80 3.39
N LEU A 125 -32.78 14.54 2.95
CA LEU A 125 -33.90 14.95 3.81
C LEU A 125 -34.72 13.75 4.30
N ALA A 126 -35.02 12.79 3.42
CA ALA A 126 -35.75 11.58 3.83
C ALA A 126 -34.96 10.76 4.88
N LEU A 127 -33.63 10.69 4.73
CA LEU A 127 -32.76 10.04 5.70
C LEU A 127 -32.61 10.83 7.01
N PHE A 128 -32.68 12.17 6.95
CA PHE A 128 -32.69 13.02 8.13
C PHE A 128 -33.94 12.74 8.99
N ASP A 129 -35.12 12.67 8.37
CA ASP A 129 -36.37 12.34 9.06
C ASP A 129 -36.32 10.93 9.66
N ALA A 130 -35.83 9.95 8.88
CA ALA A 130 -35.68 8.57 9.34
C ALA A 130 -34.68 8.45 10.51
N ALA A 131 -33.59 9.21 10.49
CA ALA A 131 -32.61 9.28 11.56
C ALA A 131 -33.23 9.76 12.88
N LEU A 132 -34.00 10.85 12.83
CA LEU A 132 -34.66 11.39 14.02
C LEU A 132 -35.72 10.42 14.58
N ALA A 133 -36.43 9.70 13.70
CA ALA A 133 -37.40 8.70 14.10
C ALA A 133 -36.78 7.42 14.68
N SER A 134 -35.51 7.11 14.37
CA SER A 134 -34.86 5.87 14.79
C SER A 134 -34.63 5.78 16.30
N GLY A 135 -34.49 6.92 16.98
CA GLY A 135 -34.11 6.96 18.39
C GLY A 135 -32.66 6.55 18.66
N GLU A 136 -31.84 6.31 17.64
CA GLU A 136 -30.42 6.01 17.82
C GLU A 136 -29.61 7.30 18.08
N PRO A 137 -28.57 7.28 18.95
CA PRO A 137 -27.68 8.43 19.17
C PRO A 137 -26.87 8.77 17.91
N VAL A 138 -26.45 7.74 17.17
CA VAL A 138 -25.57 7.85 16.01
C VAL A 138 -26.11 7.01 14.88
N VAL A 139 -26.29 7.65 13.72
CA VAL A 139 -26.66 6.95 12.48
C VAL A 139 -25.71 7.35 11.36
N LEU A 140 -25.52 6.44 10.40
CA LEU A 140 -24.71 6.66 9.21
C LEU A 140 -25.62 6.68 7.98
N PRO A 141 -26.16 7.83 7.56
CA PRO A 141 -26.94 7.92 6.34
C PRO A 141 -25.99 7.93 5.15
N VAL A 142 -25.76 6.74 4.59
CA VAL A 142 -24.85 6.50 3.47
C VAL A 142 -25.56 5.69 2.39
N LYS A 143 -25.43 6.11 1.13
CA LYS A 143 -25.92 5.35 -0.02
C LYS A 143 -24.80 4.47 -0.55
N LEU A 144 -25.05 3.16 -0.60
CA LEU A 144 -24.07 2.16 -1.01
C LEU A 144 -24.52 1.45 -2.28
N ASP A 145 -23.60 1.32 -3.24
CA ASP A 145 -23.71 0.33 -4.32
C ASP A 145 -23.00 -0.95 -3.88
N ILE A 146 -23.78 -1.87 -3.31
CA ILE A 146 -23.29 -3.17 -2.80
C ILE A 146 -22.67 -4.02 -3.92
N ALA A 147 -23.16 -3.89 -5.16
CA ALA A 147 -22.60 -4.61 -6.29
C ALA A 147 -21.26 -4.03 -6.74
N ALA A 148 -21.07 -2.70 -6.66
CA ALA A 148 -19.76 -2.07 -6.85
C ALA A 148 -18.76 -2.47 -5.76
N LEU A 149 -19.17 -2.46 -4.49
CA LEU A 149 -18.34 -2.92 -3.37
C LEU A 149 -17.82 -4.35 -3.58
N GLY A 150 -18.64 -5.26 -4.11
CA GLY A 150 -18.24 -6.65 -4.34
C GLY A 150 -17.24 -6.86 -5.48
N ARG A 151 -17.05 -5.89 -6.38
CA ARG A 151 -16.20 -6.03 -7.58
C ARG A 151 -14.71 -5.81 -7.31
N GLY A 152 -14.33 -5.06 -6.26
CA GLY A 152 -12.92 -4.79 -5.89
C GLY A 152 -12.19 -5.94 -5.19
N GLY A 153 -12.85 -7.07 -4.95
CA GLY A 153 -12.29 -8.14 -4.12
C GLY A 153 -12.28 -7.77 -2.63
N SER A 154 -12.17 -8.78 -1.75
CA SER A 154 -12.43 -8.59 -0.31
C SER A 154 -11.38 -7.78 0.46
N GLU A 155 -10.19 -7.62 -0.11
CA GLU A 155 -9.13 -6.79 0.49
C GLU A 155 -9.37 -5.29 0.27
N GLU A 156 -10.09 -4.91 -0.79
CA GLU A 156 -10.43 -3.52 -1.09
C GLU A 156 -11.71 -3.04 -0.37
N VAL A 157 -12.51 -3.95 0.19
CA VAL A 157 -13.72 -3.60 0.94
C VAL A 157 -13.37 -3.28 2.40
N PRO A 158 -13.72 -2.09 2.92
CA PRO A 158 -13.54 -1.73 4.32
C PRO A 158 -14.12 -2.79 5.26
N ALA A 159 -13.41 -3.11 6.34
CA ALA A 159 -13.79 -4.21 7.24
C ALA A 159 -15.23 -4.12 7.74
N LEU A 160 -15.70 -2.89 8.04
CA LEU A 160 -17.06 -2.60 8.49
C LEU A 160 -18.14 -2.91 7.45
N LEU A 161 -17.82 -2.89 6.15
CA LEU A 161 -18.77 -3.10 5.06
C LEU A 161 -18.78 -4.55 4.52
N ARG A 162 -17.84 -5.39 4.95
CA ARG A 162 -17.70 -6.77 4.44
C ARG A 162 -18.95 -7.62 4.68
N GLY A 163 -19.69 -7.37 5.75
CA GLY A 163 -20.94 -8.06 6.06
C GLY A 163 -22.09 -7.76 5.09
N LEU A 164 -22.01 -6.64 4.34
CA LEU A 164 -23.04 -6.22 3.39
C LEU A 164 -22.85 -6.86 2.01
N VAL A 165 -21.62 -7.30 1.69
CA VAL A 165 -21.29 -7.89 0.39
C VAL A 165 -21.52 -9.40 0.45
N ARG A 166 -22.46 -9.91 -0.36
CA ARG A 166 -22.67 -11.36 -0.51
C ARG A 166 -21.45 -11.99 -1.19
N ARG A 167 -20.77 -12.89 -0.47
CA ARG A 167 -19.72 -13.75 -1.02
C ARG A 167 -20.36 -14.99 -1.67
N PRO A 168 -19.97 -15.38 -2.90
CA PRO A 168 -20.05 -16.78 -3.27
C PRO A 168 -19.15 -17.56 -2.30
N ALA A 169 -19.69 -18.59 -1.65
CA ALA A 169 -18.90 -19.49 -0.82
C ALA A 169 -17.80 -20.13 -1.69
N ARG A 170 -16.56 -19.62 -1.63
CA ARG A 170 -15.43 -20.34 -2.17
C ARG A 170 -15.26 -21.60 -1.33
N ARG A 171 -15.65 -22.75 -1.89
CA ARG A 171 -15.05 -24.03 -1.52
C ARG A 171 -13.55 -23.81 -1.60
N ALA A 172 -12.89 -23.80 -0.45
CA ALA A 172 -11.44 -23.88 -0.36
C ALA A 172 -11.04 -25.26 -0.89
N VAL A 173 -10.91 -25.37 -2.21
CA VAL A 173 -9.97 -26.31 -2.78
C VAL A 173 -8.64 -25.59 -2.68
N HIS A 174 -7.77 -26.09 -1.81
CA HIS A 174 -6.35 -25.75 -1.82
C HIS A 174 -5.76 -26.19 -3.18
N THR A 175 -5.94 -25.38 -4.21
CA THR A 175 -5.04 -25.37 -5.37
C THR A 175 -3.91 -24.43 -5.00
N ALA A 176 -2.83 -25.01 -4.48
CA ALA A 176 -1.57 -24.33 -4.31
C ALA A 176 -1.10 -23.77 -5.68
N SER A 177 -0.79 -22.48 -5.70
CA SER A 177 0.17 -21.80 -6.59
C SER A 177 0.24 -22.20 -8.07
N ALA A 178 -0.87 -22.17 -8.79
CA ALA A 178 -0.87 -22.08 -10.25
C ALA A 178 -1.95 -21.08 -10.67
N ASP A 179 -1.63 -20.17 -11.59
CA ASP A 179 -2.53 -19.18 -12.25
C ASP A 179 -2.55 -17.72 -11.75
N ARG A 180 -1.54 -17.26 -11.01
CA ARG A 180 -1.11 -15.86 -11.13
C ARG A 180 0.41 -15.81 -11.20
N GLU A 181 0.92 -15.84 -12.43
CA GLU A 181 2.33 -15.57 -12.71
C GLU A 181 2.70 -14.22 -12.07
N SER A 182 3.71 -14.22 -11.20
CA SER A 182 4.13 -12.99 -10.53
C SER A 182 4.63 -11.99 -11.57
N LEU A 183 4.50 -10.68 -11.31
CA LEU A 183 4.97 -9.67 -12.25
C LEU A 183 6.46 -9.87 -12.60
N ALA A 184 7.26 -10.31 -11.63
CA ALA A 184 8.68 -10.65 -11.83
C ALA A 184 8.87 -11.84 -12.78
N GLN A 185 8.04 -12.90 -12.68
CA GLN A 185 8.07 -14.04 -13.60
C GLN A 185 7.68 -13.62 -15.03
N ARG A 186 6.62 -12.81 -15.16
CA ARG A 186 6.19 -12.25 -16.46
C ARG A 186 7.29 -11.40 -17.10
N LEU A 187 7.99 -10.60 -16.30
CA LEU A 187 9.10 -9.77 -16.78
C LEU A 187 10.31 -10.63 -17.19
N ALA A 188 10.65 -11.67 -16.44
CA ALA A 188 11.80 -12.53 -16.73
C ALA A 188 11.72 -13.17 -18.14
N GLY A 189 10.53 -13.50 -18.61
CA GLY A 189 10.30 -14.08 -19.95
C GLY A 189 10.25 -13.09 -21.12
N LEU A 190 10.28 -11.78 -20.87
CA LEU A 190 10.19 -10.74 -21.91
C LEU A 190 11.57 -10.22 -22.33
N ALA A 191 11.67 -9.70 -23.55
CA ALA A 191 12.82 -8.92 -24.00
C ALA A 191 12.85 -7.55 -23.30
N ASP A 192 14.03 -6.93 -23.17
CA ASP A 192 14.21 -5.68 -22.40
C ASP A 192 13.29 -4.54 -22.85
N ALA A 193 13.09 -4.37 -24.16
CA ALA A 193 12.17 -3.35 -24.69
C ALA A 193 10.70 -3.60 -24.31
N ASP A 194 10.30 -4.87 -24.18
CA ASP A 194 8.93 -5.25 -23.79
C ASP A 194 8.74 -5.20 -22.27
N ARG A 195 9.80 -5.45 -21.49
CA ARG A 195 9.83 -5.20 -20.03
C ARG A 195 9.62 -3.72 -19.71
N ASP A 196 10.39 -2.86 -20.37
CA ASP A 196 10.30 -1.40 -20.19
C ASP A 196 8.90 -0.89 -20.57
N ARG A 197 8.33 -1.38 -21.68
CA ARG A 197 6.97 -1.00 -22.10
C ARG A 197 5.92 -1.44 -21.08
N LEU A 198 6.00 -2.68 -20.60
CA LEU A 198 5.04 -3.20 -19.63
C LEU A 198 5.06 -2.41 -18.31
N LEU A 199 6.25 -2.09 -17.80
CA LEU A 199 6.40 -1.31 -16.57
C LEU A 199 5.95 0.14 -16.74
N LEU A 200 6.24 0.74 -17.89
CA LEU A 200 5.74 2.08 -18.21
C LEU A 200 4.21 2.12 -18.25
N ASP A 201 3.58 1.13 -18.89
CA ASP A 201 2.11 1.05 -18.96
C ASP A 201 1.50 0.79 -17.58
N LEU A 202 2.15 -0.02 -16.74
CA LEU A 202 1.75 -0.23 -15.35
C LEU A 202 1.73 1.09 -14.57
N VAL A 203 2.83 1.85 -14.62
CA VAL A 203 2.95 3.14 -13.92
C VAL A 203 1.89 4.13 -14.42
N ARG A 204 1.71 4.25 -15.74
CA ARG A 204 0.73 5.17 -16.34
C ARG A 204 -0.70 4.80 -15.97
N THR A 205 -1.02 3.50 -15.96
CA THR A 205 -2.34 2.99 -15.56
C THR A 205 -2.66 3.36 -14.12
N HIS A 206 -1.71 3.12 -13.19
CA HIS A 206 -1.92 3.47 -11.78
C HIS A 206 -1.94 4.99 -11.56
N ALA A 207 -1.10 5.76 -12.26
CA ALA A 207 -1.09 7.21 -12.18
C ALA A 207 -2.41 7.82 -12.69
N ALA A 208 -2.95 7.34 -13.81
CA ALA A 208 -4.23 7.78 -14.35
C ALA A 208 -5.37 7.47 -13.37
N ALA A 209 -5.34 6.27 -12.78
CA ALA A 209 -6.36 5.86 -11.82
C ALA A 209 -6.37 6.72 -10.54
N VAL A 210 -5.20 7.16 -10.05
CA VAL A 210 -5.07 8.08 -8.91
C VAL A 210 -5.61 9.47 -9.26
N LEU A 211 -5.31 9.97 -10.46
CA LEU A 211 -5.79 11.26 -10.93
C LEU A 211 -7.27 11.25 -11.38
N GLY A 212 -7.97 10.12 -11.28
CA GLY A 212 -9.37 9.98 -11.75
C GLY A 212 -9.55 10.10 -13.25
N ARG A 213 -8.46 9.98 -14.02
CA ARG A 213 -8.50 10.06 -15.47
C ARG A 213 -8.99 8.75 -16.07
N GLY A 214 -9.83 8.85 -17.10
CA GLY A 214 -10.32 7.70 -17.84
C GLY A 214 -9.22 7.05 -18.70
N ALA A 215 -9.47 5.83 -19.19
CA ALA A 215 -8.50 5.07 -19.99
C ALA A 215 -8.10 5.76 -21.32
N SER A 216 -8.87 6.75 -21.78
CA SER A 216 -8.58 7.55 -22.98
C SER A 216 -7.64 8.73 -22.71
N ASP A 217 -7.37 9.07 -21.46
CA ASP A 217 -6.55 10.22 -21.09
C ASP A 217 -5.09 9.79 -20.91
N VAL A 218 -4.33 9.94 -21.98
CA VAL A 218 -2.98 9.38 -22.09
C VAL A 218 -1.99 10.26 -21.32
N ILE A 219 -1.56 9.80 -20.15
CA ILE A 219 -0.45 10.43 -19.40
C ILE A 219 0.84 10.35 -20.25
N GLY A 220 1.49 11.47 -20.53
CA GLY A 220 2.76 11.49 -21.26
C GLY A 220 3.87 10.78 -20.47
N PRO A 221 4.72 9.94 -21.10
CA PRO A 221 5.75 9.16 -20.41
C PRO A 221 6.81 10.01 -19.71
N GLU A 222 7.13 11.18 -20.27
CA GLU A 222 8.09 12.14 -19.71
C GLU A 222 7.44 13.29 -18.94
N GLN A 223 6.10 13.31 -18.85
CA GLN A 223 5.39 14.40 -18.20
C GLN A 223 5.57 14.32 -16.69
N ALA A 224 6.01 15.44 -16.10
CA ALA A 224 6.29 15.48 -14.67
C ALA A 224 5.01 15.26 -13.86
N PHE A 225 5.05 14.40 -12.85
CA PHE A 225 3.91 14.13 -11.96
C PHE A 225 3.37 15.41 -11.31
N LYS A 226 4.25 16.34 -10.93
CA LYS A 226 3.85 17.65 -10.38
C LYS A 226 3.02 18.48 -11.35
N GLN A 227 3.30 18.42 -12.65
CA GLN A 227 2.51 19.12 -13.68
C GLN A 227 1.16 18.44 -13.92
N LEU A 228 1.06 17.15 -13.62
CA LEU A 228 -0.18 16.37 -13.72
C LEU A 228 -1.10 16.55 -12.51
N GLY A 229 -0.66 17.28 -11.49
CA GLY A 229 -1.43 17.53 -10.26
C GLY A 229 -1.12 16.55 -9.12
N PHE A 230 0.01 15.84 -9.16
CA PHE A 230 0.45 15.07 -7.99
C PHE A 230 0.89 15.98 -6.85
N ASP A 231 0.33 15.70 -5.69
CA ASP A 231 0.61 16.26 -4.38
C ASP A 231 1.08 15.16 -3.40
N SER A 232 1.24 15.52 -2.13
CA SER A 232 1.67 14.57 -1.08
C SER A 232 0.72 13.38 -0.89
N LEU A 233 -0.59 13.57 -1.09
CA LEU A 233 -1.59 12.53 -0.87
C LEU A 233 -1.65 11.55 -2.04
N THR A 234 -1.77 12.08 -3.25
CA THR A 234 -1.79 11.31 -4.50
C THR A 234 -0.48 10.56 -4.74
N ALA A 235 0.68 11.11 -4.30
CA ALA A 235 1.95 10.41 -4.33
C ALA A 235 1.96 9.15 -3.44
N VAL A 236 1.43 9.25 -2.22
CA VAL A 236 1.32 8.11 -1.29
C VAL A 236 0.35 7.05 -1.82
N GLU A 237 -0.73 7.46 -2.49
CA GLU A 237 -1.69 6.56 -3.12
C GLU A 237 -1.08 5.80 -4.30
N LEU A 238 -0.37 6.48 -5.21
CA LEU A 238 0.33 5.83 -6.32
C LEU A 238 1.34 4.79 -5.81
N ARG A 239 2.13 5.15 -4.79
CA ARG A 239 3.07 4.21 -4.16
C ARG A 239 2.36 3.01 -3.53
N ASN A 240 1.23 3.19 -2.85
CA ASN A 240 0.44 2.06 -2.33
C ASN A 240 0.01 1.10 -3.43
N ARG A 241 -0.53 1.63 -4.52
CA ARG A 241 -1.00 0.83 -5.67
C ARG A 241 0.15 0.08 -6.33
N LEU A 242 1.29 0.73 -6.51
CA LEU A 242 2.49 0.08 -7.06
C LEU A 242 3.04 -1.00 -6.13
N ASN A 243 3.09 -0.78 -4.81
CA ASN A 243 3.48 -1.83 -3.86
C ASN A 243 2.58 -3.07 -3.98
N GLN A 244 1.26 -2.88 -4.11
CA GLN A 244 0.31 -3.98 -4.26
C GLN A 244 0.51 -4.73 -5.59
N ALA A 245 0.75 -4.00 -6.69
CA ALA A 245 0.90 -4.58 -8.02
C ALA A 245 2.25 -5.30 -8.23
N THR A 246 3.31 -4.79 -7.58
CA THR A 246 4.69 -5.27 -7.77
C THR A 246 5.18 -6.17 -6.64
N GLY A 247 4.57 -6.09 -5.45
CA GLY A 247 5.05 -6.75 -4.23
C GLY A 247 6.24 -6.05 -3.56
N LEU A 248 6.71 -4.92 -4.09
CA LEU A 248 7.83 -4.15 -3.55
C LEU A 248 7.45 -3.32 -2.32
N ARG A 249 8.48 -2.87 -1.59
CA ARG A 249 8.36 -1.90 -0.49
C ARG A 249 8.94 -0.55 -0.93
N LEU A 250 8.20 0.19 -1.74
CA LEU A 250 8.63 1.48 -2.27
C LEU A 250 8.53 2.60 -1.20
N PRO A 251 9.46 3.58 -1.20
CA PRO A 251 9.47 4.69 -0.26
C PRO A 251 8.34 5.70 -0.51
N ALA A 252 7.97 6.50 0.49
CA ALA A 252 6.95 7.54 0.35
C ALA A 252 7.39 8.71 -0.56
N THR A 253 8.71 8.89 -0.74
CA THR A 253 9.33 9.92 -1.60
C THR A 253 9.39 9.52 -3.08
N LEU A 254 8.93 8.32 -3.44
CA LEU A 254 9.03 7.71 -4.77
C LEU A 254 8.74 8.66 -5.95
N VAL A 255 7.65 9.42 -5.86
CA VAL A 255 7.21 10.35 -6.93
C VAL A 255 8.12 11.58 -7.04
N PHE A 256 8.79 11.96 -5.95
CA PHE A 256 9.76 13.05 -5.94
C PHE A 256 11.14 12.59 -6.40
N ASP A 257 11.53 11.36 -6.04
CA ASP A 257 12.79 10.74 -6.46
C ASP A 257 12.75 10.36 -7.95
N HIS A 258 11.57 9.99 -8.46
CA HIS A 258 11.32 9.62 -9.85
C HIS A 258 10.18 10.46 -10.44
N PRO A 259 10.49 11.66 -10.98
CA PRO A 259 9.50 12.70 -11.21
C PRO A 259 8.57 12.47 -12.42
N ASN A 260 8.77 11.41 -13.21
CA ASN A 260 7.93 11.08 -14.36
C ASN A 260 7.75 9.56 -14.52
N PRO A 261 6.73 9.12 -15.29
CA PRO A 261 6.44 7.71 -15.51
C PRO A 261 7.62 6.87 -16.01
N THR A 262 8.43 7.38 -16.94
CA THR A 262 9.61 6.67 -17.46
C THR A 262 10.65 6.41 -16.37
N ALA A 263 10.99 7.45 -15.58
CA ALA A 263 11.96 7.33 -14.49
C ALA A 263 11.50 6.34 -13.44
N LEU A 264 10.21 6.36 -13.11
CA LEU A 264 9.62 5.45 -12.15
C LEU A 264 9.58 4.00 -12.67
N ALA A 265 9.23 3.80 -13.94
CA ALA A 265 9.24 2.48 -14.56
C ALA A 265 10.64 1.85 -14.56
N ARG A 266 11.68 2.65 -14.81
CA ARG A 266 13.08 2.20 -14.71
C ARG A 266 13.45 1.78 -13.28
N HIS A 267 13.09 2.58 -12.28
CA HIS A 267 13.33 2.21 -10.89
C HIS A 267 12.63 0.90 -10.51
N LEU A 268 11.38 0.71 -10.92
CA LEU A 268 10.67 -0.55 -10.70
C LEU A 268 11.36 -1.75 -11.37
N ARG A 269 11.92 -1.55 -12.56
CA ARG A 269 12.69 -2.59 -13.26
C ARG A 269 13.91 -3.00 -12.44
N ASP A 270 14.69 -2.03 -11.99
CA ASP A 270 15.94 -2.29 -11.28
C ASP A 270 15.69 -2.98 -9.92
N GLU A 271 14.55 -2.69 -9.27
CA GLU A 271 14.10 -3.37 -8.04
C GLU A 271 13.55 -4.79 -8.29
N LEU A 272 12.84 -5.02 -9.41
CA LEU A 272 12.22 -6.32 -9.73
C LEU A 272 13.17 -7.30 -10.42
N LEU A 273 14.16 -6.77 -11.13
CA LEU A 273 15.20 -7.50 -11.86
C LEU A 273 16.55 -6.93 -11.42
N PRO A 274 16.96 -7.13 -10.15
CA PRO A 274 18.29 -6.73 -9.74
C PRO A 274 19.29 -7.45 -10.65
N ASP A 275 20.14 -6.68 -11.34
CA ASP A 275 21.18 -7.24 -12.19
C ASP A 275 21.93 -8.31 -11.38
N VAL A 276 21.80 -9.57 -11.79
CA VAL A 276 22.69 -10.62 -11.30
C VAL A 276 24.04 -10.27 -11.92
N PRO A 277 25.04 -9.79 -11.14
CA PRO A 277 26.34 -9.54 -11.72
C PRO A 277 26.80 -10.85 -12.37
N PRO A 278 27.41 -10.81 -13.57
CA PRO A 278 27.84 -12.01 -14.25
C PRO A 278 28.65 -12.87 -13.27
N PRO A 279 28.47 -14.21 -13.28
CA PRO A 279 29.15 -15.08 -12.34
C PRO A 279 30.65 -14.76 -12.37
N VAL A 280 31.14 -14.17 -11.27
CA VAL A 280 32.57 -13.90 -11.13
C VAL A 280 33.23 -15.25 -11.08
N ASP A 281 33.99 -15.60 -12.12
CA ASP A 281 34.81 -16.80 -12.15
C ASP A 281 35.63 -16.84 -10.86
N PRO A 282 35.41 -17.83 -9.97
CA PRO A 282 36.15 -17.95 -8.71
C PRO A 282 37.67 -17.90 -8.93
N ASN A 283 38.12 -18.43 -10.07
CA ASN A 283 39.52 -18.45 -10.45
C ASN A 283 40.06 -17.06 -10.82
N ALA A 284 39.24 -16.20 -11.44
CA ALA A 284 39.62 -14.84 -11.77
C ALA A 284 39.78 -13.98 -10.49
N ARG A 285 38.89 -14.17 -9.51
CA ARG A 285 38.96 -13.47 -8.22
C ARG A 285 40.16 -13.95 -7.38
N GLU A 286 40.46 -15.25 -7.40
CA GLU A 286 41.64 -15.80 -6.74
C GLU A 286 42.94 -15.32 -7.39
N ALA A 287 42.99 -15.24 -8.73
CA ALA A 287 44.14 -14.71 -9.46
C ALA A 287 44.39 -13.23 -9.15
N ASP A 288 43.34 -12.42 -9.02
CA ASP A 288 43.43 -11.01 -8.62
C ASP A 288 43.94 -10.86 -7.18
N ILE A 289 43.42 -11.65 -6.24
CA ILE A 289 43.89 -11.64 -4.84
C ILE A 289 45.37 -12.03 -4.77
N ARG A 290 45.79 -13.08 -5.49
CA ARG A 290 47.21 -13.48 -5.57
C ARG A 290 48.08 -12.37 -6.15
N ARG A 291 47.62 -11.68 -7.20
CA ARG A 291 48.35 -10.57 -7.81
C ARG A 291 48.50 -9.40 -6.84
N VAL A 292 47.45 -9.05 -6.12
CA VAL A 292 47.47 -7.99 -5.10
C VAL A 292 48.43 -8.37 -3.97
N LEU A 293 48.34 -9.58 -3.42
CA LEU A 293 49.24 -10.05 -2.36
C LEU A 293 50.71 -10.06 -2.79
N ALA A 294 51.01 -10.45 -4.03
CA ALA A 294 52.38 -10.43 -4.57
C ALA A 294 52.93 -9.01 -4.79
N SER A 295 52.06 -8.02 -4.98
CA SER A 295 52.44 -6.63 -5.22
C SER A 295 52.70 -5.81 -3.95
N VAL A 296 52.23 -6.28 -2.78
CA VAL A 296 52.38 -5.56 -1.51
C VAL A 296 53.71 -5.93 -0.83
N PRO A 297 54.57 -4.96 -0.48
CA PRO A 297 55.81 -5.24 0.25
C PRO A 297 55.55 -5.91 1.60
N LEU A 298 56.33 -6.96 1.93
CA LEU A 298 56.17 -7.73 3.18
C LEU A 298 56.30 -6.87 4.45
N SER A 299 57.05 -5.77 4.40
CA SER A 299 57.15 -4.81 5.50
C SER A 299 55.81 -4.17 5.86
N ARG A 300 55.01 -3.78 4.86
CA ARG A 300 53.64 -3.26 5.06
C ARG A 300 52.71 -4.30 5.66
N LEU A 301 52.81 -5.56 5.21
CA LEU A 301 52.00 -6.64 5.76
C LEU A 301 52.37 -6.95 7.21
N ARG A 302 53.64 -6.76 7.60
CA ARG A 302 54.12 -6.93 8.98
C ARG A 302 53.66 -5.80 9.89
N GLU A 303 53.74 -4.54 9.45
CA GLU A 303 53.32 -3.37 10.23
C GLU A 303 51.83 -3.42 10.62
N VAL A 304 50.98 -3.98 9.75
CA VAL A 304 49.53 -4.09 9.99
C VAL A 304 49.16 -5.44 10.63
N GLY A 305 50.13 -6.30 10.96
CA GLY A 305 49.92 -7.59 11.62
C GLY A 305 49.27 -8.68 10.73
N VAL A 306 49.10 -8.42 9.43
CA VAL A 306 48.50 -9.34 8.46
C VAL A 306 49.44 -10.50 8.13
N LEU A 307 50.76 -10.25 8.15
CA LEU A 307 51.76 -11.28 7.85
C LEU A 307 51.70 -12.45 8.84
N ASP A 308 51.45 -12.18 10.12
CA ASP A 308 51.35 -13.21 11.16
C ASP A 308 50.05 -14.02 11.06
N ALA A 309 48.98 -13.42 10.51
CA ALA A 309 47.74 -14.12 10.20
C ALA A 309 47.91 -15.03 8.97
N LEU A 310 48.58 -14.55 7.91
CA LEU A 310 48.86 -15.34 6.71
C LEU A 310 49.80 -16.52 7.01
N THR A 311 50.82 -16.32 7.86
CA THR A 311 51.74 -17.41 8.26
C THR A 311 50.99 -18.49 9.03
N ARG A 312 50.14 -18.13 10.01
CA ARG A 312 49.30 -19.11 10.74
C ARG A 312 48.35 -19.89 9.83
N LEU A 313 47.77 -19.23 8.83
CA LEU A 313 46.91 -19.88 7.84
C LEU A 313 47.69 -20.84 6.93
N ALA A 314 48.91 -20.48 6.54
CA ALA A 314 49.80 -21.36 5.77
C ALA A 314 50.21 -22.59 6.60
N ASP A 315 50.56 -22.40 7.88
CA ASP A 315 50.94 -23.49 8.77
C ASP A 315 49.75 -24.45 9.02
N ALA A 316 48.54 -23.92 9.21
CA ALA A 316 47.32 -24.72 9.34
C ALA A 316 46.95 -25.50 8.06
N ALA A 317 47.34 -24.99 6.88
CA ALA A 317 47.14 -25.69 5.60
C ALA A 317 48.16 -26.83 5.39
N VAL A 318 49.34 -26.77 6.04
CA VAL A 318 50.37 -27.83 6.00
C VAL A 318 50.03 -28.98 6.96
N GLU A 319 49.25 -28.75 8.01
CA GLU A 319 48.80 -29.78 8.97
C GLU A 319 47.49 -30.51 8.58
N ALA A 320 46.85 -30.15 7.46
CA ALA A 320 45.69 -30.90 6.98
C ALA A 320 46.12 -32.31 6.50
N PRO A 321 45.51 -33.41 7.02
CA PRO A 321 45.85 -34.74 6.53
C PRO A 321 45.51 -34.86 5.04
N PRO A 322 46.24 -35.68 4.27
CA PRO A 322 45.96 -35.83 2.85
C PRO A 322 44.50 -36.26 2.66
N VAL A 323 43.79 -35.58 1.77
CA VAL A 323 42.44 -35.95 1.34
C VAL A 323 42.48 -37.43 0.95
N ALA A 324 41.79 -38.26 1.72
CA ALA A 324 41.61 -39.66 1.37
C ALA A 324 40.99 -39.71 -0.03
N LYS A 325 41.69 -40.33 -0.99
CA LYS A 325 41.04 -40.77 -2.22
C LYS A 325 39.93 -41.71 -1.79
N ALA A 326 38.69 -41.33 -2.07
CA ALA A 326 37.53 -42.17 -1.82
C ALA A 326 37.79 -43.54 -2.43
N ASP A 327 37.77 -44.57 -1.58
CA ASP A 327 37.90 -45.95 -1.99
C ASP A 327 36.65 -46.33 -2.79
N GLU A 328 36.83 -46.87 -3.99
CA GLU A 328 35.77 -47.14 -4.96
C GLU A 328 34.74 -48.17 -4.45
N THR A 329 35.05 -48.82 -3.33
CA THR A 329 34.25 -49.85 -2.66
C THR A 329 33.06 -49.29 -1.88
N ASP A 330 33.16 -48.08 -1.32
CA ASP A 330 32.07 -47.46 -0.53
C ASP A 330 30.97 -46.84 -1.40
N LEU A 331 31.27 -46.55 -2.67
CA LEU A 331 30.29 -46.01 -3.61
C LEU A 331 29.31 -47.06 -4.14
N ILE A 332 29.61 -48.36 -4.03
CA ILE A 332 28.72 -49.43 -4.50
C ILE A 332 27.65 -49.77 -3.46
N ALA A 333 27.96 -49.62 -2.16
CA ALA A 333 27.04 -49.95 -1.08
C ALA A 333 25.87 -48.96 -0.92
N ALA A 334 25.98 -47.76 -1.50
CA ALA A 334 24.98 -46.70 -1.42
C ALA A 334 24.15 -46.51 -2.71
N MET A 335 24.36 -47.34 -3.74
CA MET A 335 23.65 -47.22 -5.01
C MET A 335 22.32 -48.01 -4.99
N ASP A 336 21.28 -47.39 -5.53
CA ASP A 336 20.03 -48.08 -5.82
C ASP A 336 20.20 -49.08 -6.99
N ALA A 337 19.28 -50.04 -7.08
CA ALA A 337 19.34 -51.11 -8.08
C ALA A 337 19.28 -50.59 -9.53
N ASP A 338 18.63 -49.45 -9.75
CA ASP A 338 18.48 -48.83 -11.07
C ASP A 338 19.81 -48.18 -11.54
N SER A 339 20.57 -47.59 -10.62
CA SER A 339 21.89 -47.00 -10.90
C SER A 339 22.96 -48.07 -11.19
N LEU A 340 22.84 -49.26 -10.60
CA LEU A 340 23.72 -50.41 -10.91
C LEU A 340 23.46 -50.98 -12.30
N VAL A 341 22.20 -51.03 -12.74
CA VAL A 341 21.82 -51.52 -14.08
C VAL A 341 22.26 -50.55 -15.18
N ALA A 342 22.14 -49.23 -14.95
CA ALA A 342 22.61 -48.21 -15.89
C ALA A 342 24.12 -48.28 -16.14
N ARG A 343 24.92 -48.58 -15.10
CA ARG A 343 26.37 -48.72 -15.22
C ARG A 343 26.81 -50.02 -15.90
N ALA A 344 26.06 -51.12 -15.72
CA ALA A 344 26.33 -52.40 -16.38
C ALA A 344 25.97 -52.39 -17.88
N LEU A 345 24.97 -51.61 -18.28
CA LEU A 345 24.56 -51.49 -19.69
C LEU A 345 25.36 -50.43 -20.48
N GLY A 346 26.00 -49.48 -19.79
CA GLY A 346 26.81 -48.41 -20.39
C GLY A 346 28.24 -48.80 -20.81
N SER A 347 28.72 -50.01 -20.49
CA SER A 347 30.07 -50.47 -20.83
C SER A 347 30.14 -51.38 -22.06
N ALA A 348 29.01 -51.68 -22.71
CA ALA A 348 28.93 -52.49 -23.92
C ALA A 348 28.63 -51.62 -25.17
N ALA A 349 29.53 -50.68 -25.47
CA ALA A 349 29.61 -50.04 -26.78
C ALA A 349 31.07 -49.59 -27.02
N SER A 350 31.90 -50.52 -27.45
CA SER A 350 33.01 -50.25 -28.38
C SER A 350 32.54 -50.60 -29.78
#